data_AF-A0A1N7GHJ6-F1
#
_entry.id   AF-A0A1N7GHJ6-F1
#
_cell.length_a   1.000
_cell.length_b   1.000
_cell.length_c   1.000
_cell.angle_alpha   90.00
_cell.angle_beta   90.00
_cell.angle_gamma   90.00
#
_symmetry.space_group_name_H-M   'P 1'
#
loop_
_entity.id
_entity.type
_entity.pdbx_description
1 polymer ?
#
loop_
_entity_poly.entity_id
_entity_poly.type
_entity_poly.pdbx_seq_one_letter_code
_entity_poly.pdbx_strand_id
1 'polypeptide(L)'
;MNVQILNTTDYSKFKTIEGNREVDQPHVRQLAEEIALNDLTPYFPVLINEGWEIIDGQHRFSVCQQLGLPVYYLQVPGLDLTSVQRINTTSKRWTLRDYIKSYIQKGVEDYSVLLRFSERTGINFSISAALLMGLESIGGGARGNNDAQRVGSIIKEGRFKVSDRTHAEDMALLLKSLTGHTDFDPTKERSLVFALNRISKIERFDSDRLLGKLRDRNLKIDRQTTTRFYLIELERVYNHGSQIRVDLFTGEETRS
;
A
#
# COMPACT_ATOMS: atom_id res chain seq x y z
N MET A 1 -32.17 18.80 -14.50
CA MET A 1 -31.38 18.35 -15.66
C MET A 1 -31.98 17.04 -16.14
N ASN A 2 -32.34 16.94 -17.42
CA ASN A 2 -32.70 15.66 -18.02
C ASN A 2 -31.42 14.94 -18.37
N VAL A 3 -31.19 13.80 -17.74
CA VAL A 3 -30.04 12.96 -18.00
C VAL A 3 -30.52 11.84 -18.92
N GLN A 4 -30.00 11.80 -20.15
CA GLN A 4 -30.39 10.82 -21.16
C GLN A 4 -29.27 9.79 -21.32
N ILE A 5 -29.63 8.50 -21.30
CA ILE A 5 -28.72 7.42 -21.66
C ILE A 5 -28.66 7.35 -23.18
N LEU A 6 -27.46 7.43 -23.72
CA LEU A 6 -27.15 7.30 -25.14
C LEU A 6 -26.38 5.99 -25.38
N ASN A 7 -26.25 5.56 -26.62
CA ASN A 7 -25.41 4.42 -26.96
C ASN A 7 -24.68 4.60 -28.29
N THR A 8 -23.56 3.90 -28.47
CA THR A 8 -22.81 3.87 -29.72
C THR A 8 -21.96 2.60 -29.82
N THR A 9 -21.67 2.16 -31.04
CA THR A 9 -20.69 1.09 -31.34
C THR A 9 -19.35 1.66 -31.77
N ASP A 10 -19.21 2.99 -31.84
CA ASP A 10 -17.95 3.64 -32.16
C ASP A 10 -17.10 3.82 -30.89
N TYR A 11 -16.28 2.80 -30.60
CA TYR A 11 -15.38 2.80 -29.45
C TYR A 11 -14.29 3.87 -29.54
N SER A 12 -13.98 4.38 -30.74
CA SER A 12 -12.87 5.35 -30.94
C SER A 12 -13.15 6.72 -30.32
N LYS A 13 -14.42 7.01 -30.01
CA LYS A 13 -14.82 8.25 -29.35
C LYS A 13 -14.35 8.31 -27.90
N PHE A 14 -14.27 7.17 -27.22
CA PHE A 14 -13.98 7.11 -25.80
C PHE A 14 -12.49 7.25 -25.53
N LYS A 15 -12.15 8.06 -24.53
CA LYS A 15 -10.78 8.32 -24.10
C LYS A 15 -10.59 7.85 -22.66
N THR A 16 -9.39 7.40 -22.36
CA THR A 16 -8.97 7.15 -20.98
C THR A 16 -8.48 8.46 -20.36
N ILE A 17 -8.95 8.78 -19.17
CA ILE A 17 -8.40 9.88 -18.37
C ILE A 17 -7.09 9.43 -17.71
N GLU A 18 -6.05 10.27 -17.80
CA GLU A 18 -4.76 10.00 -17.20
C GLU A 18 -4.88 9.88 -15.68
N GLY A 19 -4.30 8.83 -15.11
CA GLY A 19 -4.42 8.54 -13.68
C GLY A 19 -5.72 7.85 -13.28
N ASN A 20 -6.59 7.41 -14.21
CA ASN A 20 -7.69 6.52 -13.83
C ASN A 20 -7.16 5.16 -13.35
N ARG A 21 -8.02 4.41 -12.67
CA ARG A 21 -7.71 3.05 -12.28
C ARG A 21 -7.38 2.23 -13.53
N GLU A 22 -6.39 1.35 -13.45
CA GLU A 22 -6.15 0.40 -14.55
C GLU A 22 -7.32 -0.58 -14.70
N VAL A 23 -7.56 -1.04 -15.93
CA VAL A 23 -8.56 -2.07 -16.20
C VAL A 23 -8.02 -3.43 -15.74
N ASP A 24 -8.70 -4.02 -14.76
CA ASP A 24 -8.39 -5.35 -14.22
C ASP A 24 -8.92 -6.44 -15.16
N GLN A 25 -8.03 -7.03 -15.96
CA GLN A 25 -8.38 -8.03 -16.98
C GLN A 25 -9.07 -9.30 -16.40
N PRO A 26 -8.62 -9.89 -15.28
CA PRO A 26 -9.42 -10.89 -14.55
C PRO A 26 -10.85 -10.44 -14.27
N HIS A 27 -11.05 -9.21 -13.78
CA HIS A 27 -12.40 -8.69 -13.52
C HIS A 27 -13.21 -8.47 -14.81
N VAL A 28 -12.57 -8.00 -15.89
CA VAL A 28 -13.19 -7.90 -17.22
C VAL A 28 -13.69 -9.26 -17.69
N ARG A 29 -12.90 -10.33 -17.52
CA ARG A 29 -13.31 -11.69 -17.92
C ARG A 29 -14.53 -12.18 -17.14
N GLN A 30 -14.53 -12.01 -15.82
CA GLN A 30 -15.71 -12.35 -14.99
C GLN A 30 -16.95 -11.54 -15.42
N LEU A 31 -16.79 -10.24 -15.63
CA LEU A 31 -17.89 -9.38 -16.07
C LEU A 31 -18.39 -9.73 -17.48
N ALA A 32 -17.50 -10.18 -18.37
CA ALA A 32 -17.87 -10.67 -19.69
C ALA A 32 -18.71 -11.95 -19.63
N GLU A 33 -18.37 -12.88 -18.74
CA GLU A 33 -19.18 -14.08 -18.48
C GLU A 33 -20.58 -13.71 -17.94
N GLU A 34 -20.65 -12.76 -17.01
CA GLU A 34 -21.92 -12.27 -16.46
C GLU A 34 -22.79 -11.59 -17.53
N ILE A 35 -22.21 -10.73 -18.38
CA ILE A 35 -22.93 -10.04 -19.46
C ILE A 35 -23.41 -11.03 -20.52
N ALA A 36 -22.63 -12.07 -20.82
CA ALA A 36 -23.05 -13.12 -21.75
C ALA A 36 -24.27 -13.91 -21.25
N LEU A 37 -24.40 -14.07 -19.92
CA LEU A 37 -25.55 -14.72 -19.30
C LEU A 37 -26.77 -13.81 -19.24
N ASN A 38 -26.58 -12.54 -18.89
CA ASN A 38 -27.65 -11.55 -18.79
C ASN A 38 -27.09 -10.14 -19.04
N ASP A 39 -27.32 -9.60 -20.23
CA ASP A 39 -26.81 -8.28 -20.60
C ASP A 39 -27.60 -7.16 -19.92
N LEU A 40 -27.04 -6.65 -18.81
CA LEU A 40 -27.56 -5.52 -18.08
C LEU A 40 -26.88 -4.19 -18.46
N THR A 41 -25.98 -4.17 -19.45
CA THR A 41 -25.26 -2.95 -19.85
C THR A 41 -26.16 -1.76 -20.22
N PRO A 42 -27.39 -1.91 -20.76
CA PRO A 42 -28.28 -0.78 -21.01
C PRO A 42 -28.73 -0.04 -19.75
N TYR A 43 -28.77 -0.72 -18.60
CA TYR A 43 -29.22 -0.18 -17.32
C TYR A 43 -28.08 0.41 -16.48
N PHE A 44 -26.84 0.08 -16.85
CA PHE A 44 -25.63 0.54 -16.17
C PHE A 44 -24.71 1.23 -17.19
N PRO A 45 -25.02 2.49 -17.59
CA PRO A 45 -24.23 3.20 -18.58
C PRO A 45 -22.84 3.57 -18.04
N VAL A 46 -21.90 3.72 -18.97
CA VAL A 46 -20.58 4.32 -18.77
C VAL A 46 -20.75 5.83 -18.56
N LEU A 47 -20.08 6.40 -17.56
CA LEU A 47 -20.11 7.85 -17.35
C LEU A 47 -18.95 8.47 -18.12
N ILE A 48 -19.23 9.51 -18.92
CA ILE A 48 -18.21 10.28 -19.65
C ILE A 48 -18.37 11.78 -19.38
N ASN A 49 -17.30 12.53 -19.57
CA ASN A 49 -17.36 14.00 -19.59
C ASN A 49 -17.53 14.56 -21.02
N GLU A 50 -17.48 15.89 -21.15
CA GLU A 50 -17.55 16.62 -22.43
C GLU A 50 -16.43 16.26 -23.41
N GLY A 51 -15.27 15.83 -22.90
CA GLY A 51 -14.10 15.43 -23.69
C GLY A 51 -14.12 13.98 -24.20
N TRP A 52 -15.21 13.26 -23.92
CA TRP A 52 -15.36 11.80 -24.11
C TRP A 52 -14.44 10.94 -23.23
N GLU A 53 -13.95 11.50 -22.13
CA GLU A 53 -13.12 10.76 -21.18
C GLU A 53 -14.01 9.90 -20.29
N ILE A 54 -13.65 8.62 -20.13
CA ILE A 54 -14.38 7.69 -19.27
C ILE A 54 -14.11 8.04 -17.81
N ILE A 55 -15.16 8.49 -17.13
CA ILE A 55 -15.20 8.85 -15.72
C ILE A 55 -15.48 7.60 -14.88
N ASP A 56 -16.49 6.82 -15.24
CA ASP A 56 -16.82 5.56 -14.58
C ASP A 56 -17.26 4.50 -15.61
N GLY A 57 -17.05 3.23 -15.28
CA GLY A 57 -17.43 2.11 -16.15
C GLY A 57 -16.34 1.66 -17.11
N GLN A 58 -15.06 1.98 -16.87
CA GLN A 58 -13.93 1.54 -17.70
C GLN A 58 -13.89 0.01 -17.96
N HIS A 59 -14.26 -0.80 -16.97
CA HIS A 59 -14.31 -2.26 -17.12
C HIS A 59 -15.48 -2.68 -18.02
N ARG A 60 -16.65 -2.04 -17.83
CA ARG A 60 -17.83 -2.24 -18.70
C ARG A 60 -17.50 -1.85 -20.14
N PHE A 61 -16.90 -0.69 -20.35
CA PHE A 61 -16.41 -0.27 -21.66
C PHE A 61 -15.47 -1.31 -22.28
N SER A 62 -14.48 -1.79 -21.51
CA SER A 62 -13.53 -2.81 -21.99
C SER A 62 -14.22 -4.13 -22.36
N VAL A 63 -15.24 -4.57 -21.60
CA VAL A 63 -16.03 -5.76 -21.92
C VAL A 63 -16.86 -5.53 -23.18
N CYS A 64 -17.60 -4.43 -23.28
CA CYS A 64 -18.39 -4.10 -24.46
C CYS A 64 -17.51 -4.04 -25.72
N GLN A 65 -16.32 -3.45 -25.63
CA GLN A 65 -15.35 -3.41 -26.72
C GLN A 65 -14.84 -4.80 -27.08
N GLN A 66 -14.53 -5.65 -26.08
CA GLN A 66 -14.06 -7.01 -26.32
C GLN A 66 -15.14 -7.91 -26.96
N LEU A 67 -16.40 -7.72 -26.58
CA LEU A 67 -17.54 -8.51 -27.05
C LEU A 67 -18.24 -7.93 -28.29
N GLY A 68 -17.83 -6.74 -28.76
CA GLY A 68 -18.49 -6.05 -29.88
C GLY A 68 -19.90 -5.54 -29.55
N LEU A 69 -20.21 -5.31 -28.27
CA LEU A 69 -21.51 -4.82 -27.81
C LEU A 69 -21.58 -3.28 -27.86
N PRO A 70 -22.76 -2.68 -28.09
CA PRO A 70 -22.95 -1.24 -27.96
C PRO A 70 -22.55 -0.75 -26.56
N VAL A 71 -21.87 0.39 -26.50
CA VAL A 71 -21.57 1.06 -25.22
C VAL A 71 -22.70 2.02 -24.92
N TYR A 72 -23.46 1.76 -23.85
CA TYR A 72 -24.39 2.71 -23.27
C TYR A 72 -23.63 3.70 -22.39
N TYR A 73 -23.88 4.99 -22.56
CA TYR A 73 -23.17 6.04 -21.84
C TYR A 73 -24.05 7.22 -21.46
N LEU A 74 -23.56 8.00 -20.52
CA LEU A 74 -24.19 9.19 -19.98
C LEU A 74 -23.13 10.28 -19.89
N GLN A 75 -23.39 11.39 -20.57
CA GLN A 75 -22.48 12.53 -20.61
C GLN A 75 -22.82 13.51 -19.48
N VAL A 76 -21.87 13.72 -18.56
CA VAL A 76 -21.99 14.66 -17.44
C VAL A 76 -20.93 15.74 -17.57
N PRO A 77 -21.32 16.97 -17.90
CA PRO A 77 -20.38 18.08 -18.02
C PRO A 77 -19.65 18.38 -16.70
N GLY A 78 -18.35 18.68 -16.77
CA GLY A 78 -17.54 19.13 -15.64
C GLY A 78 -17.05 18.02 -14.70
N LEU A 79 -17.19 16.75 -15.08
CA LEU A 79 -16.58 15.65 -14.33
C LEU A 79 -15.09 15.52 -14.69
N ASP A 80 -14.26 15.54 -13.66
CA ASP A 80 -12.81 15.38 -13.72
C ASP A 80 -12.36 14.14 -12.91
N LEU A 81 -11.07 13.80 -12.97
CA LEU A 81 -10.54 12.65 -12.21
C LEU A 81 -10.77 12.78 -10.70
N THR A 82 -10.78 13.99 -10.15
CA THR A 82 -11.03 14.17 -8.71
C THR A 82 -12.46 13.81 -8.35
N SER A 83 -13.42 14.13 -9.23
CA SER A 83 -14.82 13.69 -9.15
C SER A 83 -14.94 12.16 -9.28
N VAL A 84 -14.17 11.54 -10.18
CA VAL A 84 -14.07 10.06 -10.32
C VAL A 84 -13.65 9.40 -9.00
N GLN A 85 -12.57 9.88 -8.38
CA GLN A 85 -12.05 9.33 -7.13
C GLN A 85 -13.07 9.44 -6.00
N ARG A 86 -13.83 10.56 -5.95
CA ARG A 86 -14.90 10.79 -4.97
C ARG A 86 -16.14 9.91 -5.20
N ILE A 87 -16.57 9.75 -6.45
CA ILE A 87 -17.72 8.89 -6.79
C ILE A 87 -17.38 7.42 -6.49
N ASN A 88 -16.18 6.98 -6.84
CA ASN A 88 -15.74 5.59 -6.65
C ASN A 88 -15.48 5.20 -5.19
N THR A 89 -15.31 6.15 -4.27
CA THR A 89 -15.28 5.83 -2.83
C THR A 89 -16.57 5.18 -2.32
N THR A 90 -17.70 5.39 -3.00
CA THR A 90 -19.03 4.91 -2.59
C THR A 90 -19.39 3.54 -3.20
N SER A 91 -18.93 3.22 -4.42
CA SER A 91 -19.39 2.03 -5.18
C SER A 91 -18.38 0.86 -5.23
N LYS A 92 -17.08 1.10 -5.48
CA LYS A 92 -16.00 0.09 -5.40
C LYS A 92 -14.73 0.76 -4.89
N ARG A 93 -14.42 0.55 -3.61
CA ARG A 93 -13.30 1.22 -2.93
C ARG A 93 -11.99 0.97 -3.68
N TRP A 94 -11.34 2.06 -4.11
CA TRP A 94 -9.96 2.03 -4.59
C TRP A 94 -9.04 1.45 -3.51
N THR A 95 -8.19 0.52 -3.92
CA THR A 95 -7.10 -0.01 -3.08
C THR A 95 -5.97 1.00 -3.00
N LEU A 96 -5.07 0.89 -2.01
CA LEU A 96 -3.87 1.74 -1.96
C LEU A 96 -3.01 1.60 -3.23
N ARG A 97 -2.96 0.40 -3.81
CA ARG A 97 -2.27 0.16 -5.09
C ARG A 97 -2.86 0.99 -6.22
N ASP A 98 -4.19 1.09 -6.31
CA ASP A 98 -4.87 1.89 -7.34
C ASP A 98 -4.49 3.38 -7.20
N TYR A 99 -4.50 3.91 -5.97
CA TYR A 99 -4.04 5.29 -5.72
C TYR A 99 -2.58 5.49 -6.11
N ILE A 100 -1.69 4.57 -5.70
CA ILE A 100 -0.26 4.65 -6.01
C ILE A 100 -0.04 4.68 -7.53
N LYS A 101 -0.68 3.76 -8.27
CA LYS A 101 -0.58 3.72 -9.74
C LYS A 101 -1.13 4.98 -10.41
N SER A 102 -2.23 5.53 -9.90
CA SER A 102 -2.80 6.80 -10.38
C SER A 102 -1.81 7.96 -10.24
N TYR A 103 -1.12 8.08 -9.11
CA TYR A 103 -0.10 9.12 -8.92
C TYR A 103 1.16 8.90 -9.75
N ILE A 104 1.55 7.64 -10.00
CA ILE A 104 2.66 7.32 -10.92
C ILE A 104 2.32 7.78 -12.35
N GLN A 105 1.11 7.49 -12.82
CA GLN A 105 0.65 7.95 -14.15
C GLN A 105 0.66 9.48 -14.26
N LYS A 106 0.37 10.19 -13.17
CA LYS A 106 0.50 11.66 -13.08
C LYS A 106 1.94 12.18 -12.94
N GLY A 107 2.95 11.31 -13.04
CA GLY A 107 4.36 11.69 -12.97
C GLY A 107 4.89 11.97 -11.57
N VAL A 108 4.23 11.51 -10.50
CA VAL A 108 4.70 11.71 -9.12
C VAL A 108 5.70 10.61 -8.73
N GLU A 109 7.00 10.87 -8.88
CA GLU A 109 8.06 9.86 -8.76
C GLU A 109 8.16 9.19 -7.37
N ASP A 110 7.81 9.89 -6.29
CA ASP A 110 7.77 9.31 -4.93
C ASP A 110 6.94 8.02 -4.90
N TYR A 111 5.81 7.99 -5.62
CA TYR A 111 4.95 6.83 -5.68
C TYR A 111 5.56 5.66 -6.47
N SER A 112 6.41 5.94 -7.46
CA SER A 112 7.20 4.92 -8.17
C SER A 112 8.19 4.24 -7.22
N VAL A 113 8.84 5.03 -6.35
CA VAL A 113 9.74 4.49 -5.31
C VAL A 113 8.98 3.60 -4.34
N LEU A 114 7.82 4.06 -3.86
CA LEU A 114 6.97 3.28 -2.96
C LEU A 114 6.52 1.95 -3.58
N LEU A 115 6.10 1.96 -4.85
CA LEU A 115 5.67 0.75 -5.56
C LEU A 115 6.82 -0.26 -5.66
N ARG A 116 7.97 0.18 -6.19
CA ARG A 116 9.16 -0.68 -6.36
C ARG A 116 9.67 -1.24 -5.04
N PHE A 117 9.71 -0.43 -3.98
CA PHE A 117 10.16 -0.86 -2.66
C PHE A 117 9.23 -1.93 -2.09
N SER A 118 7.92 -1.69 -2.10
CA SER A 118 6.90 -2.63 -1.60
C SER A 118 6.94 -3.98 -2.33
N GLU A 119 7.01 -3.95 -3.67
CA GLU A 119 7.02 -5.18 -4.48
C GLU A 119 8.32 -5.97 -4.37
N ARG A 120 9.47 -5.30 -4.31
CA ARG A 120 10.77 -5.96 -4.16
C ARG A 120 10.95 -6.59 -2.78
N THR A 121 10.49 -5.92 -1.72
CA THR A 121 10.72 -6.36 -0.34
C THR A 121 9.62 -7.28 0.18
N GLY A 122 8.43 -7.27 -0.44
CA GLY A 122 7.24 -7.96 0.07
C GLY A 122 6.55 -7.24 1.24
N ILE A 123 7.09 -6.10 1.68
CA ILE A 123 6.51 -5.28 2.75
C ILE A 123 5.30 -4.51 2.20
N ASN A 124 4.15 -4.62 2.86
CA ASN A 124 2.93 -3.96 2.38
C ASN A 124 3.05 -2.43 2.28
N PHE A 125 2.24 -1.80 1.42
CA PHE A 125 2.32 -0.37 1.11
C PHE A 125 2.29 0.57 2.31
N SER A 126 1.50 0.27 3.34
CA SER A 126 1.40 1.13 4.52
C SER A 126 2.69 1.12 5.34
N ILE A 127 3.32 -0.04 5.52
CA ILE A 127 4.61 -0.16 6.21
C ILE A 127 5.74 0.39 5.36
N SER A 128 5.76 0.05 4.08
CA SER A 128 6.72 0.59 3.11
C SER A 128 6.71 2.11 3.09
N ALA A 129 5.53 2.74 3.05
CA ALA A 129 5.42 4.20 3.11
C ALA A 129 5.89 4.76 4.46
N ALA A 130 5.57 4.11 5.59
CA ALA A 130 6.04 4.55 6.89
C ALA A 130 7.57 4.53 7.01
N LEU A 131 8.22 3.46 6.53
CA LEU A 131 9.68 3.33 6.52
C LEU A 131 10.32 4.40 5.62
N LEU A 132 9.83 4.56 4.38
CA LEU A 132 10.33 5.55 3.43
C LEU A 132 10.12 7.00 3.89
N MET A 133 9.16 7.23 4.80
CA MET A 133 8.90 8.52 5.44
C MET A 133 9.66 8.70 6.78
N GLY A 134 10.42 7.69 7.24
CA GLY A 134 11.14 7.71 8.52
C GLY A 134 10.23 7.67 9.76
N LEU A 135 8.97 7.26 9.61
CA LEU A 135 7.98 7.23 10.71
C LEU A 135 8.28 6.10 11.68
N GLU A 136 8.22 6.40 12.99
CA GLU A 136 8.50 5.43 14.06
C GLU A 136 7.33 4.51 14.39
N SER A 137 6.13 4.90 13.95
CA SER A 137 4.92 4.11 14.09
C SER A 137 3.94 4.46 12.99
N ILE A 138 3.08 3.50 12.63
CA ILE A 138 1.81 3.80 11.92
C ILE A 138 0.73 4.20 12.96
N GLY A 139 1.13 4.63 14.16
CA GLY A 139 0.24 5.15 15.19
C GLY A 139 0.87 5.34 16.55
N GLY A 140 0.77 6.57 17.07
CA GLY A 140 1.26 6.92 18.41
C GLY A 140 2.15 8.14 18.49
N GLY A 141 1.57 9.33 18.27
CA GLY A 141 1.83 10.48 19.14
C GLY A 141 0.60 10.65 20.04
N ALA A 142 0.78 10.98 21.32
CA ALA A 142 -0.28 11.06 22.32
C ALA A 142 -1.43 11.98 21.90
N ARG A 143 -2.50 11.39 21.34
CA ARG A 143 -3.93 11.80 21.39
C ARG A 143 -4.71 10.94 20.40
N GLY A 144 -5.48 10.00 20.93
CA GLY A 144 -6.80 9.62 20.43
C GLY A 144 -6.95 9.14 18.98
N ASN A 145 -7.09 7.81 18.85
CA ASN A 145 -7.95 7.11 17.89
C ASN A 145 -7.59 7.15 16.39
N ASN A 146 -7.16 5.97 15.90
CA ASN A 146 -7.09 5.52 14.50
C ASN A 146 -5.99 6.13 13.60
N ASP A 147 -4.74 5.72 13.82
CA ASP A 147 -3.58 6.19 13.04
C ASP A 147 -3.14 5.28 11.87
N ALA A 148 -3.67 4.04 11.76
CA ALA A 148 -3.61 3.30 10.49
C ALA A 148 -4.30 4.06 9.34
N GLN A 149 -5.11 5.06 9.71
CA GLN A 149 -5.74 6.06 8.87
C GLN A 149 -4.75 7.13 8.37
N ARG A 150 -3.63 7.44 9.05
CA ARG A 150 -2.71 8.52 8.63
C ARG A 150 -1.90 8.21 7.38
N VAL A 151 -1.12 7.12 7.36
CA VAL A 151 -0.29 6.78 6.17
C VAL A 151 -1.17 6.42 4.97
N GLY A 152 -2.24 5.65 5.21
CA GLY A 152 -3.22 5.34 4.18
C GLY A 152 -3.87 6.60 3.60
N SER A 153 -4.26 7.57 4.44
CA SER A 153 -4.80 8.85 3.95
C SER A 153 -3.75 9.72 3.26
N ILE A 154 -2.52 9.78 3.74
CA ILE A 154 -1.41 10.51 3.09
C ILE A 154 -1.21 10.00 1.65
N ILE A 155 -1.20 8.66 1.46
CA ILE A 155 -1.13 8.05 0.13
C ILE A 155 -2.34 8.47 -0.71
N LYS A 156 -3.56 8.31 -0.18
CA LYS A 156 -4.82 8.61 -0.88
C LYS A 156 -5.01 10.09 -1.24
N GLU A 157 -4.42 10.99 -0.47
CA GLU A 157 -4.50 12.43 -0.65
C GLU A 157 -3.38 12.98 -1.56
N GLY A 158 -2.46 12.13 -2.04
CA GLY A 158 -1.38 12.59 -2.93
C GLY A 158 -0.21 13.23 -2.19
N ARG A 159 -0.14 13.09 -0.86
CA ARG A 159 0.82 13.81 -0.01
C ARG A 159 2.05 12.99 0.38
N PHE A 160 2.19 11.77 -0.15
CA PHE A 160 3.33 10.91 0.16
C PHE A 160 4.63 11.51 -0.39
N LYS A 161 5.68 11.49 0.44
CA LYS A 161 7.03 11.96 0.12
C LYS A 161 8.07 11.04 0.73
N VAL A 162 9.08 10.66 -0.04
CA VAL A 162 10.22 9.90 0.46
C VAL A 162 11.17 10.84 1.19
N SER A 163 11.47 10.55 2.45
CA SER A 163 12.42 11.31 3.27
C SER A 163 13.60 10.46 3.74
N ASP A 164 13.44 9.14 3.88
CA ASP A 164 14.45 8.27 4.46
C ASP A 164 14.57 6.94 3.71
N ARG A 165 15.16 7.01 2.51
CA ARG A 165 15.31 5.85 1.64
C ARG A 165 16.36 4.86 2.14
N THR A 166 17.51 5.36 2.60
CA THR A 166 18.62 4.53 3.04
C THR A 166 18.20 3.66 4.22
N HIS A 167 17.61 4.26 5.25
CA HIS A 167 17.10 3.54 6.41
C HIS A 167 16.05 2.49 6.03
N ALA A 168 15.13 2.82 5.11
CA ALA A 168 14.14 1.86 4.63
C ALA A 168 14.78 0.63 3.96
N GLU A 169 15.87 0.81 3.20
CA GLU A 169 16.63 -0.30 2.61
C GLU A 169 17.36 -1.14 3.66
N ASP A 170 18.01 -0.50 4.64
CA ASP A 170 18.70 -1.19 5.73
C ASP A 170 17.70 -2.02 6.56
N MET A 171 16.52 -1.47 6.82
CA MET A 171 15.42 -2.18 7.47
C MET A 171 14.94 -3.37 6.66
N ALA A 172 14.83 -3.24 5.34
CA ALA A 172 14.45 -4.36 4.47
C ALA A 172 15.50 -5.48 4.49
N LEU A 173 16.80 -5.14 4.51
CA LEU A 173 17.91 -6.09 4.62
C LEU A 173 17.92 -6.81 5.98
N LEU A 174 17.68 -6.07 7.06
CA LEU A 174 17.57 -6.63 8.40
C LEU A 174 16.40 -7.62 8.49
N LEU A 175 15.21 -7.23 8.04
CA LEU A 175 14.03 -8.11 8.03
C LEU A 175 14.27 -9.38 7.22
N LYS A 176 14.91 -9.26 6.04
CA LYS A 176 15.27 -10.43 5.23
C LYS A 176 16.25 -11.36 5.95
N SER A 177 17.21 -10.81 6.68
CA SER A 177 18.17 -11.59 7.46
C SER A 177 17.51 -12.37 8.61
N LEU A 178 16.32 -11.94 9.06
CA LEU A 178 15.56 -12.62 10.12
C LEU A 178 14.74 -13.82 9.62
N THR A 179 14.54 -14.01 8.32
CA THR A 179 13.66 -15.08 7.78
C THR A 179 14.06 -16.50 8.22
N GLY A 180 15.33 -16.74 8.58
CA GLY A 180 15.79 -18.03 9.14
C GLY A 180 15.70 -18.15 10.67
N HIS A 181 15.32 -17.08 11.36
CA HIS A 181 15.31 -16.96 12.82
C HIS A 181 13.90 -16.76 13.41
N THR A 182 12.88 -16.83 12.57
CA THR A 182 11.45 -16.74 12.93
C THR A 182 10.69 -17.91 12.30
N ASP A 183 9.58 -18.32 12.92
CA ASP A 183 8.63 -19.28 12.32
C ASP A 183 7.56 -18.58 11.44
N PHE A 184 7.71 -17.27 11.24
CA PHE A 184 6.85 -16.42 10.43
C PHE A 184 7.66 -15.53 9.49
N ASP A 185 6.99 -14.95 8.50
CA ASP A 185 7.59 -13.97 7.59
C ASP A 185 7.75 -12.61 8.28
N PRO A 186 8.98 -12.18 8.63
CA PRO A 186 9.20 -10.95 9.39
C PRO A 186 8.78 -9.69 8.60
N THR A 187 8.77 -9.74 7.26
CA THR A 187 8.38 -8.61 6.41
C THR A 187 6.89 -8.29 6.50
N LYS A 188 6.08 -9.26 6.92
CA LYS A 188 4.62 -9.14 7.07
C LYS A 188 4.20 -8.83 8.50
N GLU A 189 5.11 -8.95 9.45
CA GLU A 189 4.82 -8.79 10.87
C GLU A 189 4.97 -7.33 11.31
N ARG A 190 3.88 -6.57 11.18
CA ARG A 190 3.84 -5.12 11.45
C ARG A 190 4.48 -4.74 12.78
N SER A 191 4.14 -5.46 13.85
CA SER A 191 4.59 -5.12 15.20
C SER A 191 6.10 -5.29 15.36
N LEU A 192 6.68 -6.31 14.71
CA LEU A 192 8.12 -6.55 14.65
C LEU A 192 8.83 -5.45 13.83
N VAL A 193 8.31 -5.11 12.65
CA VAL A 193 8.92 -4.05 11.81
C VAL A 193 9.05 -2.74 12.59
N PHE A 194 8.02 -2.34 13.35
CA PHE A 194 8.10 -1.13 14.16
C PHE A 194 9.01 -1.24 15.38
N ALA A 195 9.12 -2.43 15.98
CA ALA A 195 10.06 -2.64 17.08
C ALA A 195 11.50 -2.49 16.56
N LEU A 196 11.83 -3.13 15.45
CA LEU A 196 13.14 -3.03 14.80
C LEU A 196 13.44 -1.60 14.34
N ASN A 197 12.49 -0.92 13.70
CA ASN A 197 12.62 0.46 13.26
C ASN A 197 12.82 1.46 14.42
N ARG A 198 12.28 1.14 15.60
CA ARG A 198 12.51 1.95 16.81
C ARG A 198 13.90 1.74 17.37
N ILE A 199 14.32 0.48 17.54
CA ILE A 199 15.64 0.19 18.12
C ILE A 199 16.79 0.54 17.17
N SER A 200 16.57 0.49 15.85
CA SER A 200 17.57 0.88 14.85
C SER A 200 17.97 2.35 14.92
N LYS A 201 17.14 3.19 15.54
CA LYS A 201 17.45 4.61 15.78
C LYS A 201 18.24 4.87 17.07
N ILE A 202 18.42 3.83 17.89
CA ILE A 202 19.27 3.93 19.08
C ILE A 202 20.71 3.89 18.59
N GLU A 203 21.49 4.92 18.93
CA GLU A 203 22.89 5.08 18.47
C GLU A 203 23.76 3.85 18.76
N ARG A 204 23.49 3.14 19.86
CA ARG A 204 24.22 1.94 20.29
C ARG A 204 23.65 0.62 19.78
N PHE A 205 22.58 0.66 18.99
CA PHE A 205 22.05 -0.55 18.40
C PHE A 205 22.92 -1.01 17.23
N ASP A 206 23.31 -2.28 17.28
CA ASP A 206 24.10 -2.93 16.24
C ASP A 206 23.33 -4.15 15.70
N SER A 207 22.89 -4.08 14.45
CA SER A 207 22.17 -5.18 13.81
C SER A 207 23.01 -6.46 13.71
N ASP A 208 24.32 -6.34 13.54
CA ASP A 208 25.21 -7.51 13.42
C ASP A 208 25.34 -8.23 14.76
N ARG A 209 25.34 -7.49 15.87
CA ARG A 209 25.24 -8.09 17.21
C ARG A 209 23.95 -8.88 17.36
N LEU A 210 22.80 -8.32 16.98
CA LEU A 210 21.50 -9.02 17.08
C LEU A 210 21.53 -10.32 16.26
N LEU A 211 21.93 -10.23 14.99
CA LEU A 211 22.00 -11.38 14.07
C LEU A 211 23.02 -12.42 14.54
N GLY A 212 24.16 -12.00 15.07
CA GLY A 212 25.17 -12.87 15.67
C GLY A 212 24.61 -13.65 16.87
N LYS A 213 23.86 -13.00 17.76
CA LYS A 213 23.19 -13.69 18.88
C LYS A 213 22.20 -14.76 18.39
N LEU A 214 21.42 -14.44 17.37
CA LEU A 214 20.46 -15.39 16.79
C LEU A 214 21.16 -16.61 16.19
N ARG A 215 22.20 -16.38 15.38
CA ARG A 215 22.97 -17.44 14.71
C ARG A 215 23.79 -18.28 15.69
N ASP A 216 24.65 -17.65 16.48
CA ASP A 216 25.69 -18.33 17.25
C ASP A 216 25.11 -19.11 18.44
N ARG A 217 23.91 -18.73 18.89
CA ARG A 217 23.20 -19.38 20.00
C ARG A 217 21.96 -20.16 19.55
N ASN A 218 21.72 -20.24 18.24
CA ASN A 218 20.52 -20.85 17.66
C ASN A 218 19.22 -20.34 18.32
N LEU A 219 19.18 -19.04 18.63
CA LEU A 219 18.01 -18.39 19.20
C LEU A 219 17.01 -18.07 18.09
N LYS A 220 15.74 -17.97 18.48
CA LYS A 220 14.64 -17.56 17.61
C LYS A 220 13.92 -16.36 18.21
N ILE A 221 13.31 -15.57 17.35
CA ILE A 221 12.36 -14.52 17.76
C ILE A 221 10.97 -15.12 17.63
N ASP A 222 10.32 -15.33 18.77
CA ASP A 222 8.95 -15.83 18.81
C ASP A 222 7.96 -14.72 18.46
N ARG A 223 6.84 -15.10 17.83
CA ARG A 223 5.81 -14.15 17.44
C ARG A 223 5.19 -13.49 18.68
N GLN A 224 5.14 -12.17 18.69
CA GLN A 224 4.54 -11.36 19.75
C GLN A 224 3.28 -10.63 19.28
N THR A 225 2.45 -10.22 20.23
CA THR A 225 1.15 -9.57 19.97
C THR A 225 1.24 -8.07 19.75
N THR A 226 2.28 -7.41 20.28
CA THR A 226 2.43 -5.95 20.18
C THR A 226 3.89 -5.55 19.95
N THR A 227 4.10 -4.35 19.42
CA THR A 227 5.44 -3.75 19.29
C THR A 227 6.18 -3.73 20.63
N ARG A 228 5.49 -3.46 21.74
CA ARG A 228 6.11 -3.45 23.08
C ARG A 228 6.64 -4.82 23.47
N PHE A 229 5.89 -5.89 23.21
CA PHE A 229 6.35 -7.25 23.50
C PHE A 229 7.51 -7.66 22.58
N TYR A 230 7.50 -7.23 21.32
CA TYR A 230 8.67 -7.42 20.44
C TYR A 230 9.92 -6.69 20.96
N LEU A 231 9.80 -5.48 21.52
CA LEU A 231 10.96 -4.78 22.10
C LEU A 231 11.58 -5.56 23.26
N ILE A 232 10.75 -6.10 24.16
CA ILE A 232 11.21 -6.94 25.29
C ILE A 232 11.92 -8.19 24.77
N GLU A 233 11.34 -8.84 23.76
CA GLU A 233 11.91 -10.05 23.17
C GLU A 233 13.22 -9.77 22.44
N LEU A 234 13.29 -8.68 21.67
CA LEU A 234 14.52 -8.24 21.00
C LEU A 234 15.61 -7.90 22.02
N GLU A 235 15.28 -7.23 23.13
CA GLU A 235 16.23 -6.94 24.21
C GLU A 235 16.76 -8.22 24.87
N ARG A 236 15.89 -9.20 25.12
CA ARG A 236 16.26 -10.52 25.66
C ARG A 236 17.29 -11.20 24.76
N VAL A 237 17.02 -11.25 23.45
CA VAL A 237 17.92 -11.86 22.46
C VAL A 237 19.23 -11.08 22.35
N TYR A 238 19.16 -9.75 22.22
CA TYR A 238 20.31 -8.87 22.02
C TYR A 238 21.32 -8.93 23.17
N ASN A 239 20.80 -9.03 24.39
CA ASN A 239 21.61 -9.08 25.61
C ASN A 239 21.97 -10.50 26.06
N HIS A 240 21.48 -11.53 25.40
CA HIS A 240 21.71 -12.92 25.82
C HIS A 240 23.21 -13.25 25.92
N GLY A 241 23.65 -13.64 27.13
CA GLY A 241 25.05 -13.97 27.42
C GLY A 241 26.04 -12.82 27.16
N SER A 242 25.61 -11.57 27.29
CA SER A 242 26.47 -10.38 27.13
C SER A 242 26.91 -9.84 28.50
N GLN A 243 28.19 -9.50 28.63
CA GLN A 243 28.72 -8.84 29.84
C GLN A 243 28.24 -7.38 29.94
N ILE A 244 28.19 -6.68 28.79
CA ILE A 244 27.64 -5.34 28.65
C ILE A 244 26.24 -5.47 28.05
N ARG A 245 25.24 -5.04 28.80
CA ARG A 245 23.84 -5.02 28.37
C ARG A 245 23.47 -3.63 27.88
N VAL A 246 22.73 -3.57 26.80
CA VAL A 246 22.17 -2.34 26.24
C VAL A 246 20.67 -2.38 26.48
N ASP A 247 20.14 -1.36 27.14
CA ASP A 247 18.70 -1.15 27.29
C ASP A 247 18.14 -0.68 25.94
N LEU A 248 17.28 -1.47 25.31
CA LEU A 248 16.72 -1.14 23.99
C LEU A 248 15.49 -0.22 24.08
N PHE A 249 15.14 0.27 25.27
CA PHE A 249 14.14 1.31 25.50
C PHE A 249 14.77 2.68 25.70
N THR A 250 15.92 2.75 26.38
CA THR A 250 16.62 4.00 26.75
C THR A 250 17.91 4.24 25.98
N GLY A 251 18.54 3.17 25.46
CA GLY A 251 19.87 3.22 24.85
C GLY A 251 21.02 3.23 25.86
N GLU A 252 20.75 3.10 27.15
CA GLU A 252 21.77 3.11 28.21
C GLU A 252 22.47 1.74 28.34
N GLU A 253 23.72 1.76 28.80
CA GLU A 253 24.46 0.54 29.12
C GLU A 253 24.41 0.21 30.60
N THR A 254 24.23 -1.07 30.91
CA THR A 254 24.36 -1.60 32.26
C THR A 254 25.37 -2.73 32.26
N ARG A 255 26.29 -2.72 33.23
CA ARG A 255 27.17 -3.86 33.49
C ARG A 255 26.40 -4.91 34.28
N SER A 256 26.45 -6.15 33.80
CA SER A 256 25.81 -7.28 34.47
C SER A 256 26.55 -7.70 35.74
#